data_AF-A0AA38PEL8-F1
#
_entry.id   AF-A0AA38PEL8-F1
#
_cell.length_a   1.000
_cell.length_b   1.000
_cell.length_c   1.000
_cell.angle_alpha   90.00
_cell.angle_beta   90.00
_cell.angle_gamma   90.00
#
_symmetry.space_group_name_H-M   'P 1'
#
loop_
_entity.id
_entity.type
_entity.pdbx_description
1 polymer ?
#
loop_
_entity_poly.entity_id
_entity_poly.type
_entity_poly.pdbx_seq_one_letter_code
_entity_poly.pdbx_strand_id
1 'polypeptide(L)'
;MDTTMGLDNIFQFVSDEIMESDSPFQYSQDTSNLTDISFQQPVPTAHNLSVVSPLSSYPGPSPADNATVKAFPISTAFHPDALWQSLTPDLILICSDSVLFHVHSQLVLQCSENSFGSLIPADFYDAPGSSHLTITPSPSPPGRQKPTSALIHIPETSAVLNIILHAIYGLSCSHYAPSFELLAEAVDKLPSYGVNPKTCIEPQSHLHNLLLSHAPLLPMNVYILAARHDLYELAVSASPHLLSFQLSTLTDEMAKAMGAKYLRRMFFLHIGRADALKRLLLQSPHPHAPTSSCSFADQRNLTRAWALASAYIAWDARPDISKGFLESALTPLADRLTCELCRKNLNDRIRDLVVQWLVVKRTI
;
A
#
# COMPACT_ATOMS: atom_id res chain seq x y z
N MET A 1 -14.07 21.12 28.54
CA MET A 1 -15.48 21.52 28.61
C MET A 1 -16.16 20.82 27.45
N ASP A 2 -16.56 19.58 27.71
CA ASP A 2 -17.18 18.70 26.73
C ASP A 2 -18.62 19.14 26.48
N THR A 3 -18.98 19.31 25.21
CA THR A 3 -20.38 19.54 24.81
C THR A 3 -20.75 18.48 23.78
N THR A 4 -20.92 17.25 24.26
CA THR A 4 -21.70 16.23 23.56
C THR A 4 -23.18 16.61 23.70
N MET A 5 -23.66 17.56 22.90
CA MET A 5 -25.10 17.67 22.66
C MET A 5 -25.49 16.55 21.69
N GLY A 6 -26.16 15.53 22.24
CA GLY A 6 -26.73 14.45 21.45
C GLY A 6 -27.76 14.96 20.45
N LEU A 7 -27.87 14.26 19.32
CA LEU A 7 -28.81 14.48 18.22
C LEU A 7 -30.29 14.50 18.67
N ASP A 8 -30.59 14.16 19.92
CA ASP A 8 -31.93 14.15 20.50
C ASP A 8 -32.60 15.54 20.60
N ASN A 9 -31.81 16.62 20.67
CA ASN A 9 -32.30 18.01 20.83
C ASN A 9 -32.71 18.71 19.52
N ILE A 10 -32.53 18.05 18.38
CA ILE A 10 -32.72 18.62 17.03
C ILE A 10 -34.18 19.04 16.74
N PHE A 11 -35.15 18.44 17.41
CA PHE A 11 -36.56 18.58 17.01
C PHE A 11 -37.29 19.78 17.63
N GLN A 12 -36.61 20.60 18.43
CA GLN A 12 -37.26 21.73 19.11
C GLN A 12 -37.20 23.04 18.31
N PHE A 13 -36.47 23.08 17.18
CA PHE A 13 -36.14 24.32 16.45
C PHE A 13 -36.77 24.50 15.06
N VAL A 14 -37.64 23.58 14.62
CA VAL A 14 -38.07 23.48 13.21
C VAL A 14 -39.39 24.24 12.89
N SER A 15 -39.90 25.07 13.79
CA SER A 15 -41.25 25.65 13.63
C SER A 15 -41.43 26.79 12.63
N ASP A 16 -40.40 27.48 12.13
CA ASP A 16 -40.63 28.70 11.30
C ASP A 16 -40.17 28.62 9.83
N GLU A 17 -40.92 29.34 8.98
CA GLU A 17 -41.06 29.44 7.50
C GLU A 17 -39.77 29.34 6.63
N ILE A 18 -39.78 28.75 5.42
CA ILE A 18 -39.79 29.43 4.08
C ILE A 18 -39.70 28.31 2.98
N MET A 19 -40.67 28.08 2.07
CA MET A 19 -40.81 28.51 0.63
C MET A 19 -39.54 28.45 -0.25
N GLU A 20 -39.45 27.95 -1.49
CA GLU A 20 -40.10 26.96 -2.37
C GLU A 20 -39.24 26.89 -3.69
N SER A 21 -39.44 25.87 -4.55
CA SER A 21 -38.96 25.68 -5.97
C SER A 21 -37.50 25.22 -6.21
N ASP A 22 -37.12 24.36 -7.18
CA ASP A 22 -37.81 23.48 -8.14
C ASP A 22 -36.77 22.50 -8.78
N SER A 23 -37.04 21.19 -8.72
CA SER A 23 -37.01 20.08 -9.73
C SER A 23 -36.11 20.03 -11.02
N PRO A 24 -35.97 18.84 -11.71
CA PRO A 24 -34.68 18.13 -11.83
C PRO A 24 -34.32 17.60 -13.25
N PHE A 25 -33.18 16.91 -13.38
CA PHE A 25 -32.84 16.06 -14.55
C PHE A 25 -32.36 14.66 -14.14
N GLN A 26 -32.96 13.64 -14.77
CA GLN A 26 -32.66 12.21 -14.66
C GLN A 26 -31.51 11.80 -15.59
N TYR A 27 -30.69 10.82 -15.19
CA TYR A 27 -30.19 9.79 -16.12
C TYR A 27 -29.80 8.49 -15.42
N SER A 28 -29.97 7.41 -16.17
CA SER A 28 -30.11 6.01 -15.78
C SER A 28 -28.84 5.30 -15.31
N GLN A 29 -29.07 4.28 -14.47
CA GLN A 29 -28.13 3.31 -13.93
C GLN A 29 -27.80 2.20 -14.94
N ASP A 30 -26.60 1.63 -14.81
CA ASP A 30 -26.34 0.21 -15.10
C ASP A 30 -25.43 -0.36 -14.01
N THR A 31 -25.85 -1.50 -13.47
CA THR A 31 -25.32 -2.17 -12.27
C THR A 31 -24.54 -3.42 -12.63
N SER A 32 -23.44 -3.69 -11.93
CA SER A 32 -22.87 -5.05 -11.85
C SER A 32 -22.28 -5.33 -10.46
N ASN A 33 -22.80 -6.40 -9.85
CA ASN A 33 -22.52 -6.96 -8.53
C ASN A 33 -21.07 -7.43 -8.36
N LEU A 34 -20.48 -7.22 -7.19
CA LEU A 34 -19.40 -8.08 -6.66
C LEU A 34 -19.56 -8.28 -5.14
N THR A 35 -19.40 -9.54 -4.77
CA THR A 35 -19.69 -10.22 -3.52
C THR A 35 -18.64 -10.02 -2.44
N ASP A 36 -19.11 -9.95 -1.18
CA ASP A 36 -18.36 -10.01 0.07
C ASP A 36 -17.42 -11.22 0.17
N ILE A 37 -16.18 -11.00 0.60
CA ILE A 37 -15.34 -12.05 1.20
C ILE A 37 -14.82 -11.54 2.55
N SER A 38 -15.37 -12.15 3.60
CA SER A 38 -14.93 -12.03 4.99
C SER A 38 -13.62 -12.79 5.19
N PHE A 39 -12.63 -12.17 5.84
CA PHE A 39 -11.43 -12.85 6.33
C PHE A 39 -11.29 -12.65 7.84
N GLN A 40 -11.34 -13.78 8.54
CA GLN A 40 -11.02 -13.92 9.95
C GLN A 40 -9.52 -13.72 10.20
N GLN A 41 -9.23 -13.00 11.27
CA GLN A 41 -7.91 -12.75 11.86
C GLN A 41 -7.28 -14.02 12.45
N PRO A 42 -5.95 -14.11 12.45
CA PRO A 42 -5.24 -14.69 13.59
C PRO A 42 -4.18 -13.75 14.16
N VAL A 43 -4.05 -13.81 15.49
CA VAL A 43 -3.09 -13.12 16.36
C VAL A 43 -1.67 -13.69 16.16
N PRO A 44 -0.59 -12.89 16.12
CA PRO A 44 0.76 -13.42 16.07
C PRO A 44 1.37 -13.61 17.47
N THR A 45 1.80 -14.83 17.74
CA THR A 45 2.64 -15.22 18.88
C THR A 45 4.12 -15.00 18.52
N ALA A 46 4.87 -14.36 19.41
CA ALA A 46 6.30 -14.11 19.25
C ALA A 46 7.11 -15.41 19.31
N HIS A 47 7.93 -15.70 18.29
CA HIS A 47 8.94 -16.75 18.35
C HIS A 47 10.30 -16.25 17.86
N ASN A 48 11.27 -16.40 18.76
CA ASN A 48 12.70 -16.15 18.60
C ASN A 48 13.28 -16.84 17.36
N LEU A 49 14.11 -16.10 16.62
CA LEU A 49 14.97 -16.62 15.56
C LEU A 49 16.08 -17.49 16.17
N SER A 50 15.93 -18.81 16.08
CA SER A 50 17.01 -19.76 16.34
C SER A 50 17.72 -20.10 15.03
N VAL A 51 19.01 -19.77 14.97
CA VAL A 51 19.94 -20.18 13.91
C VAL A 51 20.15 -21.70 14.00
N VAL A 52 19.75 -22.44 12.97
CA VAL A 52 20.04 -23.87 12.85
C VAL A 52 21.13 -24.05 11.80
N SER A 53 22.33 -24.42 12.24
CA SER A 53 23.42 -24.87 11.37
C SER A 53 23.29 -26.37 11.10
N PRO A 54 23.41 -26.87 9.86
CA PRO A 54 23.51 -28.30 9.62
C PRO A 54 24.96 -28.76 9.83
N LEU A 55 25.14 -29.66 10.79
CA LEU A 55 26.40 -30.34 11.08
C LEU A 55 26.52 -31.56 10.14
N SER A 56 27.39 -31.50 9.12
CA SER A 56 27.77 -32.69 8.33
C SER A 56 29.03 -33.32 8.91
N SER A 57 28.85 -34.53 9.43
CA SER A 57 29.87 -35.40 10.01
C SER A 57 30.69 -36.10 8.91
N TYR A 58 32.01 -35.88 8.86
CA TYR A 58 32.96 -36.82 8.25
C TYR A 58 34.29 -36.84 9.05
N PRO A 59 34.98 -38.00 9.12
CA PRO A 59 36.13 -38.21 9.99
C PRO A 59 37.41 -37.59 9.39
N GLY A 60 38.21 -36.94 10.24
CA GLY A 60 39.35 -36.13 9.81
C GLY A 60 40.62 -36.90 9.45
N PRO A 61 41.64 -36.16 8.97
CA PRO A 61 43.03 -36.45 9.28
C PRO A 61 43.76 -35.27 9.97
N SER A 62 44.91 -35.63 10.54
CA SER A 62 45.85 -34.96 11.46
C SER A 62 46.22 -33.47 11.28
N PRO A 63 46.82 -32.85 12.33
CA PRO A 63 47.00 -31.41 12.45
C PRO A 63 48.27 -30.95 11.73
N ALA A 64 48.10 -30.25 10.62
CA ALA A 64 49.11 -29.35 10.07
C ALA A 64 48.37 -28.20 9.39
N ASP A 65 48.81 -26.98 9.69
CA ASP A 65 48.34 -25.68 9.19
C ASP A 65 46.98 -25.20 9.70
N ASN A 66 46.98 -24.70 10.95
CA ASN A 66 45.97 -23.77 11.46
C ASN A 66 46.09 -22.40 10.76
N ALA A 67 45.77 -22.35 9.46
CA ALA A 67 45.12 -21.18 8.92
C ALA A 67 43.64 -21.34 9.29
N THR A 68 43.19 -20.63 10.32
CA THR A 68 41.76 -20.58 10.66
C THR A 68 41.03 -20.01 9.45
N VAL A 69 40.50 -20.88 8.58
CA VAL A 69 39.67 -20.47 7.44
C VAL A 69 38.47 -19.78 8.06
N LYS A 70 38.45 -18.45 7.98
CA LYS A 70 37.34 -17.64 8.48
C LYS A 70 36.11 -18.04 7.66
N ALA A 71 35.28 -18.92 8.23
CA ALA A 71 34.02 -19.31 7.63
C ALA A 71 33.07 -18.10 7.70
N PHE A 72 32.75 -17.54 6.55
CA PHE A 72 31.74 -16.48 6.46
C PHE A 72 30.35 -17.11 6.42
N PRO A 73 29.36 -16.56 7.14
CA PRO A 73 27.97 -17.00 6.99
C PRO A 73 27.49 -16.78 5.55
N ILE A 74 26.66 -17.70 5.04
CA ILE A 74 26.13 -17.67 3.68
C ILE A 74 24.61 -17.48 3.75
N SER A 75 24.07 -16.68 2.83
CA SER A 75 22.62 -16.50 2.68
C SER A 75 21.91 -17.83 2.42
N THR A 76 20.77 -18.05 3.09
CA THR A 76 19.96 -19.26 2.89
C THR A 76 19.22 -19.28 1.56
N ALA A 77 18.94 -18.11 0.96
CA ALA A 77 18.31 -18.01 -0.36
C ALA A 77 19.34 -17.95 -1.50
N PHE A 78 20.48 -17.29 -1.26
CA PHE A 78 21.51 -17.05 -2.27
C PHE A 78 22.80 -17.77 -1.89
N HIS A 79 22.77 -19.10 -1.96
CA HIS A 79 23.89 -20.00 -1.63
C HIS A 79 24.54 -20.61 -2.89
N PRO A 80 25.74 -21.23 -2.82
CA PRO A 80 26.47 -21.71 -4.00
C PRO A 80 25.69 -22.67 -4.90
N ASP A 81 24.81 -23.48 -4.31
CA ASP A 81 23.98 -24.48 -5.02
C ASP A 81 22.59 -23.94 -5.40
N ALA A 82 22.33 -22.64 -5.20
CA ALA A 82 21.07 -22.01 -5.58
C ALA A 82 21.00 -21.88 -7.10
N LEU A 83 20.47 -22.91 -7.76
CA LEU A 83 20.27 -22.91 -9.20
C LEU A 83 19.11 -21.99 -9.58
N TRP A 84 19.38 -21.01 -10.45
CA TRP A 84 18.34 -20.19 -11.07
C TRP A 84 18.23 -20.51 -12.55
N GLN A 85 17.10 -21.05 -13.01
CA GLN A 85 16.91 -21.42 -14.43
C GLN A 85 18.07 -22.28 -14.96
N SER A 86 18.60 -23.19 -14.13
CA SER A 86 19.75 -24.06 -14.42
C SER A 86 21.11 -23.36 -14.57
N LEU A 87 21.21 -22.06 -14.27
CA LEU A 87 22.48 -21.35 -14.15
C LEU A 87 23.07 -21.57 -12.76
N THR A 88 24.41 -21.59 -12.69
CA THR A 88 25.15 -21.58 -11.43
C THR A 88 25.56 -20.15 -11.09
N PRO A 89 25.53 -19.74 -9.81
CA PRO A 89 26.05 -18.44 -9.39
C PRO A 89 27.50 -18.23 -9.82
N ASP A 90 27.79 -17.05 -10.37
CA ASP A 90 29.10 -16.65 -10.90
C ASP A 90 29.67 -15.39 -10.21
N LEU A 91 28.87 -14.75 -9.35
CA LEU A 91 29.20 -13.55 -8.61
C LEU A 91 28.99 -13.74 -7.10
N ILE A 92 29.90 -13.22 -6.29
CA ILE A 92 29.79 -13.25 -4.82
C ILE A 92 29.69 -11.82 -4.32
N LEU A 93 28.61 -11.50 -3.61
CA LEU A 93 28.48 -10.24 -2.88
C LEU A 93 28.74 -10.50 -1.39
N ILE A 94 29.54 -9.65 -0.76
CA ILE A 94 29.72 -9.64 0.70
C ILE A 94 29.14 -8.35 1.26
N CYS A 95 28.17 -8.45 2.16
CA CYS A 95 27.57 -7.30 2.82
C CYS A 95 28.40 -6.83 4.02
N SER A 96 28.04 -5.68 4.59
CA SER A 96 28.78 -5.03 5.69
C SER A 96 28.89 -5.87 6.98
N ASP A 97 27.88 -6.68 7.27
CA ASP A 97 27.85 -7.67 8.37
C ASP A 97 28.44 -9.03 7.97
N SER A 98 29.23 -9.07 6.87
CA SER A 98 30.06 -10.20 6.45
C SER A 98 29.30 -11.48 6.07
N VAL A 99 28.06 -11.36 5.60
CA VAL A 99 27.30 -12.47 4.99
C VAL A 99 27.57 -12.52 3.49
N LEU A 100 27.81 -13.73 2.96
CA LEU A 100 28.03 -13.98 1.54
C LEU A 100 26.72 -14.29 0.81
N PHE A 101 26.55 -13.70 -0.37
CA PHE A 101 25.45 -13.94 -1.29
C PHE A 101 26.02 -14.41 -2.63
N HIS A 102 25.68 -15.63 -3.02
CA HIS A 102 26.02 -16.19 -4.32
C HIS A 102 24.90 -15.86 -5.30
N VAL A 103 25.22 -15.06 -6.31
CA VAL A 103 24.25 -14.52 -7.27
C VAL A 103 24.74 -14.69 -8.71
N HIS A 104 23.84 -14.44 -9.65
CA HIS A 104 24.05 -14.49 -11.09
C HIS A 104 24.26 -13.08 -11.62
N SER A 105 25.47 -12.80 -12.12
CA SER A 105 25.86 -11.51 -12.70
C SER A 105 24.87 -11.06 -13.77
N GLN A 106 24.50 -11.97 -14.68
CA GLN A 106 23.56 -11.68 -15.77
C GLN A 106 22.21 -11.14 -15.27
N LEU A 107 21.62 -11.71 -14.22
CA LEU A 107 20.33 -11.26 -13.70
C LEU A 107 20.44 -9.89 -13.03
N VAL A 108 21.49 -9.71 -12.22
CA VAL A 108 21.75 -8.44 -11.54
C VAL A 108 21.96 -7.32 -12.56
N LEU A 109 22.69 -7.60 -13.65
CA LEU A 109 22.95 -6.66 -14.72
C LEU A 109 21.74 -6.40 -15.62
N GLN A 110 20.89 -7.41 -15.87
CA GLN A 110 19.64 -7.20 -16.63
C GLN A 110 18.69 -6.22 -15.95
N CYS A 111 18.68 -6.18 -14.61
CA CYS A 111 17.84 -5.27 -13.85
C CYS A 111 18.53 -3.94 -13.51
N SER A 112 19.82 -3.77 -13.81
CA SER A 112 20.61 -2.60 -13.41
C SER A 112 21.07 -1.77 -14.61
N GLU A 113 20.76 -0.48 -14.61
CA GLU A 113 21.17 0.46 -15.65
C GLU A 113 22.56 1.08 -15.41
N ASN A 114 23.17 0.85 -14.24
CA ASN A 114 24.42 1.49 -13.83
C ASN A 114 25.48 0.49 -13.37
N SER A 115 25.44 -0.74 -13.88
CA SER A 115 26.43 -1.76 -13.54
C SER A 115 26.44 -2.13 -12.06
N PHE A 116 25.26 -2.15 -11.45
CA PHE A 116 25.03 -2.36 -10.02
C PHE A 116 25.86 -1.39 -9.15
N GLY A 117 25.78 -0.10 -9.47
CA GLY A 117 26.56 0.96 -8.82
C GLY A 117 28.02 1.01 -9.29
N SER A 118 28.30 0.60 -10.53
CA SER A 118 29.67 0.40 -11.07
C SER A 118 30.51 -0.60 -10.28
N LEU A 119 29.87 -1.46 -9.50
CA LEU A 119 30.55 -2.48 -8.69
C LEU A 119 30.89 -3.73 -9.49
N ILE A 120 30.11 -4.04 -10.52
CA ILE A 120 30.34 -5.21 -11.38
C ILE A 120 31.22 -4.78 -12.58
N PRO A 121 32.45 -5.31 -12.72
CA PRO A 121 33.40 -4.89 -13.76
C PRO A 121 32.91 -5.09 -15.20
N ALA A 122 33.38 -4.24 -16.11
CA ALA A 122 33.07 -4.26 -17.55
C ALA A 122 33.41 -5.61 -18.24
N ASP A 123 34.36 -6.35 -17.69
CA ASP A 123 34.79 -7.66 -18.21
C ASP A 123 33.67 -8.73 -18.13
N PHE A 124 32.60 -8.47 -17.36
CA PHE A 124 31.40 -9.32 -17.31
C PHE A 124 30.40 -9.05 -18.46
N TYR A 125 30.54 -7.95 -19.21
CA TYR A 125 29.61 -7.53 -20.28
C TYR A 125 30.06 -8.01 -21.67
N ASP A 126 31.36 -8.22 -21.87
CA ASP A 126 31.95 -8.60 -23.15
C ASP A 126 31.90 -10.12 -23.39
N ALA A 127 30.70 -10.65 -23.59
CA ALA A 127 30.53 -11.94 -24.27
C ALA A 127 29.24 -11.96 -25.11
N PRO A 128 29.26 -11.28 -26.27
CA PRO A 128 28.86 -11.96 -27.48
C PRO A 128 29.81 -11.64 -28.64
N GLY A 129 30.71 -12.59 -28.98
CA GLY A 129 31.35 -12.64 -30.30
C GLY A 129 32.73 -12.01 -30.49
N SER A 130 33.46 -11.60 -29.44
CA SER A 130 34.83 -11.09 -29.62
C SER A 130 35.86 -12.22 -29.71
N SER A 131 35.98 -12.78 -30.91
CA SER A 131 37.25 -13.37 -31.34
C SER A 131 38.31 -12.26 -31.33
N HIS A 132 39.52 -12.60 -30.84
CA HIS A 132 40.70 -11.73 -30.74
C HIS A 132 40.92 -11.01 -29.39
N LEU A 133 40.97 -11.77 -28.29
CA LEU A 133 41.93 -11.46 -27.23
C LEU A 133 43.35 -11.58 -27.83
N THR A 134 43.97 -10.44 -28.11
CA THR A 134 45.41 -10.37 -28.34
C THR A 134 46.10 -10.67 -27.02
N ILE A 135 46.30 -11.96 -26.74
CA ILE A 135 47.15 -12.45 -25.68
C ILE A 135 48.58 -12.06 -26.08
N THR A 136 49.14 -11.03 -25.46
CA THR A 136 50.59 -10.95 -25.32
C THR A 136 51.01 -12.13 -24.44
N PRO A 137 51.83 -13.07 -24.92
CA PRO A 137 52.13 -14.28 -24.17
C PRO A 137 53.11 -13.97 -23.05
N SER A 138 52.61 -13.81 -21.83
CA SER A 138 53.39 -14.01 -20.62
C SER A 138 53.27 -15.49 -20.20
N PRO A 139 54.37 -16.25 -20.06
CA PRO A 139 54.31 -17.67 -19.79
C PRO A 139 54.06 -17.92 -18.31
N SER A 140 52.81 -18.18 -17.95
CA SER A 140 52.41 -18.75 -16.66
C SER A 140 51.85 -20.17 -16.86
N PRO A 141 52.08 -21.10 -15.90
CA PRO A 141 52.00 -22.55 -16.12
C PRO A 141 50.55 -23.10 -16.22
N PRO A 142 50.38 -24.32 -16.77
CA PRO A 142 49.07 -24.89 -17.10
C PRO A 142 48.38 -25.45 -15.85
N GLY A 143 47.45 -24.65 -15.32
CA GLY A 143 46.54 -25.05 -14.25
C GLY A 143 45.36 -24.10 -14.28
N ARG A 144 44.45 -24.32 -15.24
CA ARG A 144 43.30 -23.47 -15.52
C ARG A 144 42.36 -23.46 -14.30
N GLN A 145 42.61 -22.53 -13.36
CA GLN A 145 41.70 -22.22 -12.28
C GLN A 145 40.42 -21.66 -12.91
N LYS A 146 39.28 -22.25 -12.53
CA LYS A 146 37.93 -21.73 -12.79
C LYS A 146 37.94 -20.23 -12.45
N PRO A 147 37.31 -19.34 -13.25
CA PRO A 147 37.31 -17.90 -12.95
C PRO A 147 36.90 -17.73 -11.50
N THR A 148 37.79 -17.17 -10.69
CA THR A 148 37.54 -16.86 -9.29
C THR A 148 36.31 -15.96 -9.26
N SER A 149 35.20 -16.45 -8.71
CA SER A 149 33.97 -15.67 -8.55
C SER A 149 34.34 -14.32 -7.95
N ALA A 150 34.04 -13.24 -8.68
CA ALA A 150 34.41 -11.90 -8.24
C ALA A 150 33.70 -11.63 -6.92
N LEU A 151 34.47 -11.36 -5.87
CA LEU A 151 33.96 -11.02 -4.55
C LEU A 151 33.85 -9.49 -4.46
N ILE A 152 32.62 -9.00 -4.36
CA ILE A 152 32.29 -7.58 -4.37
C ILE A 152 31.72 -7.20 -3.00
N HIS A 153 32.28 -6.14 -2.39
CA HIS A 153 31.78 -5.62 -1.12
C HIS A 153 30.60 -4.66 -1.32
N ILE A 154 29.54 -4.87 -0.53
CA ILE A 154 28.30 -4.11 -0.52
C ILE A 154 28.16 -3.40 0.83
N PRO A 155 27.91 -2.08 0.87
CA PRO A 155 27.84 -1.32 2.13
C PRO A 155 26.57 -1.61 2.96
N GLU A 156 25.52 -2.18 2.39
CA GLU A 156 24.28 -2.53 3.07
C GLU A 156 24.46 -3.71 4.03
N THR A 157 23.52 -3.85 4.96
CA THR A 157 23.42 -5.03 5.81
C THR A 157 22.84 -6.21 5.02
N SER A 158 23.07 -7.42 5.52
CA SER A 158 22.50 -8.65 4.94
C SER A 158 20.98 -8.57 4.80
N ALA A 159 20.27 -7.96 5.76
CA ALA A 159 18.81 -7.82 5.72
C ALA A 159 18.34 -6.96 4.54
N VAL A 160 18.96 -5.80 4.32
CA VAL A 160 18.63 -4.88 3.22
C VAL A 160 19.03 -5.47 1.88
N LEU A 161 20.25 -6.02 1.76
CA LEU A 161 20.72 -6.66 0.54
C LEU A 161 19.86 -7.87 0.16
N ASN A 162 19.41 -8.66 1.14
CA ASN A 162 18.52 -9.79 0.90
C ASN A 162 17.21 -9.33 0.25
N ILE A 163 16.60 -8.24 0.71
CA ILE A 163 15.38 -7.69 0.10
C ILE A 163 15.64 -7.19 -1.32
N ILE A 164 16.75 -6.46 -1.54
CA ILE A 164 17.14 -5.97 -2.87
C ILE A 164 17.28 -7.14 -3.86
N LEU A 165 17.98 -8.21 -3.47
CA LEU A 165 18.17 -9.37 -4.32
C LEU A 165 16.86 -10.13 -4.57
N HIS A 166 15.99 -10.29 -3.57
CA HIS A 166 14.66 -10.86 -3.80
C HIS A 166 13.84 -10.02 -4.79
N ALA A 167 13.95 -8.69 -4.74
CA ALA A 167 13.30 -7.80 -5.68
C ALA A 167 13.81 -7.98 -7.12
N ILE A 168 15.14 -8.08 -7.30
CA ILE A 168 15.78 -8.31 -8.60
C ILE A 168 15.39 -9.68 -9.19
N TYR A 169 15.32 -10.71 -8.35
CA TYR A 169 14.98 -12.07 -8.77
C TYR A 169 13.46 -12.30 -8.87
N GLY A 170 12.63 -11.32 -8.51
CA GLY A 170 11.17 -11.47 -8.49
C GLY A 170 10.67 -12.47 -7.44
N LEU A 171 11.46 -12.75 -6.40
CA LEU A 171 11.17 -13.71 -5.34
C LEU A 171 10.43 -13.07 -4.16
N SER A 172 9.65 -13.89 -3.44
CA SER A 172 9.07 -13.47 -2.16
C SER A 172 10.10 -13.52 -1.05
N CYS A 173 10.18 -12.45 -0.26
CA CYS A 173 10.94 -12.40 1.00
C CYS A 173 10.03 -12.39 2.24
N SER A 174 8.72 -12.68 2.09
CA SER A 174 7.73 -12.59 3.18
C SER A 174 8.01 -13.55 4.34
N HIS A 175 8.62 -14.72 4.08
CA HIS A 175 8.99 -15.70 5.11
C HIS A 175 10.09 -15.22 6.06
N TYR A 176 10.87 -14.21 5.65
CA TYR A 176 11.82 -13.54 6.54
C TYR A 176 11.15 -12.50 7.46
N ALA A 177 9.85 -12.23 7.27
CA ALA A 177 9.08 -11.25 8.01
C ALA A 177 9.79 -9.88 8.18
N PRO A 178 10.27 -9.26 7.08
CA PRO A 178 11.00 -7.99 7.19
C PRO A 178 10.08 -6.89 7.74
N SER A 179 10.65 -6.00 8.55
CA SER A 179 9.93 -4.81 9.00
C SER A 179 9.69 -3.85 7.84
N PHE A 180 8.69 -2.97 7.98
CA PHE A 180 8.45 -1.93 6.98
C PHE A 180 9.67 -1.01 6.80
N GLU A 181 10.41 -0.71 7.86
CA GLU A 181 11.61 0.13 7.78
C GLU A 181 12.68 -0.50 6.89
N LEU A 182 12.92 -1.81 7.02
CA LEU A 182 13.87 -2.52 6.16
C LEU A 182 13.40 -2.58 4.70
N LEU A 183 12.10 -2.77 4.47
CA LEU A 183 11.52 -2.74 3.13
C LEU A 183 11.68 -1.35 2.50
N ALA A 184 11.37 -0.29 3.25
CA ALA A 184 11.50 1.09 2.78
C ALA A 184 12.97 1.44 2.48
N GLU A 185 13.90 1.06 3.36
CA GLU A 185 15.33 1.25 3.15
C GLU A 185 15.82 0.54 1.90
N ALA A 186 15.45 -0.73 1.71
CA ALA A 186 15.82 -1.50 0.51
C ALA A 186 15.30 -0.84 -0.77
N VAL A 187 14.04 -0.39 -0.79
CA VAL A 187 13.45 0.31 -1.94
C VAL A 187 14.15 1.65 -2.20
N ASP A 188 14.48 2.40 -1.15
CA ASP A 188 15.24 3.66 -1.24
C ASP A 188 16.65 3.44 -1.82
N LYS A 189 17.23 2.25 -1.66
CA LYS A 189 18.56 1.88 -2.16
C LYS A 189 18.57 1.35 -3.60
N LEU A 190 17.47 0.80 -4.11
CA LEU A 190 17.39 0.26 -5.48
C LEU A 190 17.98 1.21 -6.55
N PRO A 191 17.66 2.53 -6.57
CA PRO A 191 18.21 3.43 -7.57
C PRO A 191 19.74 3.57 -7.52
N SER A 192 20.35 3.45 -6.33
CA SER A 192 21.82 3.51 -6.20
C SER A 192 22.51 2.33 -6.90
N TYR A 193 21.81 1.19 -6.98
CA TYR A 193 22.17 0.00 -7.74
C TYR A 193 21.69 0.03 -9.19
N GLY A 194 21.17 1.16 -9.67
CA GLY A 194 20.64 1.29 -11.03
C GLY A 194 19.40 0.46 -11.29
N VAL A 195 18.77 -0.06 -10.23
CA VAL A 195 17.54 -0.83 -10.32
C VAL A 195 16.38 0.14 -10.18
N ASN A 196 15.50 0.20 -11.18
CA ASN A 196 14.33 1.05 -11.12
C ASN A 196 13.26 0.43 -10.20
N PRO A 197 12.85 1.08 -9.10
CA PRO A 197 11.82 0.54 -8.21
C PRO A 197 10.52 0.18 -8.92
N LYS A 198 10.17 0.89 -10.01
CA LYS A 198 8.94 0.66 -10.76
C LYS A 198 8.90 -0.69 -11.46
N THR A 199 10.05 -1.23 -11.87
CA THR A 199 10.12 -2.53 -12.57
C THR A 199 10.09 -3.70 -11.60
N CYS A 200 10.52 -3.51 -10.35
CA CYS A 200 10.49 -4.56 -9.32
C CYS A 200 9.18 -4.56 -8.50
N ILE A 201 8.50 -3.41 -8.42
CA ILE A 201 7.31 -3.20 -7.59
C ILE A 201 6.10 -2.96 -8.50
N GLU A 202 5.96 -3.80 -9.51
CA GLU A 202 4.76 -3.84 -10.35
C GLU A 202 3.55 -4.40 -9.58
N PRO A 203 2.32 -4.07 -9.99
CA PRO A 203 1.12 -4.69 -9.43
C PRO A 203 1.24 -6.21 -9.41
N GLN A 204 0.82 -6.83 -8.31
CA GLN A 204 0.90 -8.28 -8.07
C GLN A 204 2.31 -8.86 -7.85
N SER A 205 3.38 -8.07 -7.95
CA SER A 205 4.71 -8.53 -7.55
C SER A 205 4.75 -8.89 -6.06
N HIS A 206 5.65 -9.80 -5.68
CA HIS A 206 5.78 -10.21 -4.28
C HIS A 206 6.11 -9.02 -3.37
N LEU A 207 7.02 -8.14 -3.81
CA LEU A 207 7.40 -6.95 -3.04
C LEU A 207 6.27 -5.93 -2.96
N HIS A 208 5.49 -5.75 -4.04
CA HIS A 208 4.30 -4.90 -4.02
C HIS A 208 3.28 -5.39 -2.98
N ASN A 209 2.95 -6.69 -3.00
CA ASN A 209 1.98 -7.28 -2.08
C ASN A 209 2.46 -7.21 -0.63
N LEU A 210 3.76 -7.42 -0.40
CA LEU A 210 4.37 -7.32 0.92
C LEU A 210 4.30 -5.88 1.46
N LEU A 211 4.66 -4.88 0.65
CA LEU A 211 4.52 -3.46 1.03
C LEU A 211 3.06 -3.10 1.32
N LEU A 212 2.13 -3.56 0.48
CA LEU A 212 0.71 -3.29 0.65
C LEU A 212 0.13 -3.93 1.92
N SER A 213 0.68 -5.06 2.38
CA SER A 213 0.25 -5.70 3.64
C SER A 213 0.46 -4.82 4.87
N HIS A 214 1.37 -3.83 4.81
CA HIS A 214 1.58 -2.85 5.88
C HIS A 214 0.60 -1.66 5.83
N ALA A 215 -0.14 -1.46 4.74
CA ALA A 215 -1.00 -0.28 4.56
C ALA A 215 -2.10 -0.13 5.63
N PRO A 216 -2.74 -1.19 6.16
CA PRO A 216 -3.74 -1.02 7.22
C PRO A 216 -3.18 -0.44 8.53
N LEU A 217 -1.91 -0.69 8.84
CA LEU A 217 -1.25 -0.26 10.09
C LEU A 217 -0.41 1.00 9.90
N LEU A 218 0.23 1.14 8.74
CA LEU A 218 1.17 2.21 8.41
C LEU A 218 0.78 2.90 7.08
N PRO A 219 -0.47 3.36 6.90
CA PRO A 219 -0.97 3.82 5.60
C PRO A 219 -0.19 5.01 5.06
N MET A 220 0.19 5.93 5.93
CA MET A 220 0.94 7.12 5.57
C MET A 220 2.37 6.79 5.14
N ASN A 221 3.05 5.90 5.85
CA ASN A 221 4.41 5.49 5.51
C ASN A 221 4.45 4.76 4.16
N VAL A 222 3.51 3.84 3.92
CA VAL A 222 3.39 3.14 2.63
C VAL A 222 3.10 4.14 1.50
N TYR A 223 2.18 5.08 1.72
CA TYR A 223 1.85 6.11 0.73
C TYR A 223 3.04 7.03 0.41
N ILE A 224 3.80 7.45 1.43
CA ILE A 224 5.02 8.27 1.26
C ILE A 224 6.10 7.49 0.50
N LEU A 225 6.34 6.23 0.85
CA LEU A 225 7.30 5.39 0.14
C LEU A 225 6.90 5.24 -1.34
N ALA A 226 5.62 4.95 -1.59
CA ALA A 226 5.09 4.86 -2.95
C ALA A 226 5.28 6.17 -3.71
N ALA A 227 5.00 7.30 -3.07
CA ALA A 227 5.13 8.63 -3.67
C ALA A 227 6.58 9.01 -3.99
N ARG A 228 7.54 8.73 -3.09
CA ARG A 228 8.98 9.02 -3.29
C ARG A 228 9.54 8.40 -4.57
N HIS A 229 9.09 7.19 -4.88
CA HIS A 229 9.53 6.41 -6.05
C HIS A 229 8.53 6.44 -7.21
N ASP A 230 7.50 7.28 -7.13
CA ASP A 230 6.41 7.42 -8.12
C ASP A 230 5.74 6.07 -8.47
N LEU A 231 5.58 5.20 -7.46
CA LEU A 231 4.89 3.91 -7.51
C LEU A 231 3.37 4.15 -7.43
N TYR A 232 2.79 4.56 -8.54
CA TYR A 232 1.39 5.01 -8.58
C TYR A 232 0.39 3.97 -8.08
N GLU A 233 0.47 2.72 -8.53
CA GLU A 233 -0.49 1.67 -8.18
C GLU A 233 -0.45 1.29 -6.69
N LEU A 234 0.75 1.32 -6.10
CA LEU A 234 0.91 1.13 -4.66
C LEU A 234 0.27 2.29 -3.87
N ALA A 235 0.46 3.53 -4.33
CA ALA A 235 -0.16 4.71 -3.72
C ALA A 235 -1.69 4.69 -3.84
N VAL A 236 -2.23 4.26 -5.00
CA VAL A 236 -3.67 4.05 -5.20
C VAL A 236 -4.19 3.03 -4.20
N SER A 237 -3.51 1.89 -4.06
CA SER A 237 -3.91 0.81 -3.16
C SER A 237 -3.83 1.20 -1.68
N ALA A 238 -2.86 2.04 -1.29
CA ALA A 238 -2.72 2.53 0.08
C ALA A 238 -3.73 3.65 0.44
N SER A 239 -4.15 4.45 -0.54
CA SER A 239 -4.96 5.66 -0.29
C SER A 239 -6.31 5.48 0.43
N PRO A 240 -7.07 4.36 0.29
CA PRO A 240 -8.30 4.16 1.05
C PRO A 240 -8.09 4.12 2.55
N HIS A 241 -6.91 3.66 2.99
CA HIS A 241 -6.54 3.59 4.41
C HIS A 241 -6.21 4.97 4.99
N LEU A 242 -6.04 5.99 4.14
CA LEU A 242 -5.80 7.36 4.55
C LEU A 242 -7.09 8.17 4.72
N LEU A 243 -8.26 7.64 4.37
CA LEU A 243 -9.50 8.41 4.50
C LEU A 243 -9.78 8.88 5.93
N SER A 244 -9.36 8.13 6.94
CA SER A 244 -9.46 8.52 8.36
C SER A 244 -8.28 9.37 8.86
N PHE A 245 -7.28 9.63 8.01
CA PHE A 245 -6.11 10.43 8.36
C PHE A 245 -6.49 11.89 8.56
N GLN A 246 -6.04 12.48 9.68
CA GLN A 246 -6.28 13.88 9.99
C GLN A 246 -5.27 14.75 9.25
N LEU A 247 -5.72 15.49 8.23
CA LEU A 247 -4.84 16.34 7.42
C LEU A 247 -4.10 17.40 8.25
N SER A 248 -4.60 17.77 9.42
CA SER A 248 -3.94 18.70 10.36
C SER A 248 -2.69 18.14 11.03
N THR A 249 -2.51 16.81 11.08
CA THR A 249 -1.33 16.17 11.68
C THR A 249 -0.20 15.95 10.66
N LEU A 250 -0.41 16.36 9.41
CA LEU A 250 0.58 16.27 8.35
C LEU A 250 1.73 17.24 8.62
N THR A 251 2.95 16.72 8.69
CA THR A 251 4.14 17.54 8.91
C THR A 251 4.80 17.96 7.59
N ASP A 252 5.65 18.99 7.65
CA ASP A 252 6.41 19.45 6.49
C ASP A 252 7.36 18.38 5.94
N GLU A 253 7.93 17.54 6.82
CA GLU A 253 8.79 16.41 6.44
C GLU A 253 8.01 15.39 5.60
N MET A 254 6.77 15.07 6.02
CA MET A 254 5.90 14.16 5.29
C MET A 254 5.52 14.76 3.92
N ALA A 255 5.14 16.04 3.89
CA ALA A 255 4.81 16.76 2.67
C ALA A 255 5.97 16.75 1.66
N LYS A 256 7.18 17.03 2.16
CA LYS A 256 8.41 17.01 1.36
C LYS A 256 8.73 15.61 0.86
N ALA A 257 8.57 14.59 1.70
CA ALA A 257 8.85 13.20 1.35
C ALA A 257 7.92 12.69 0.23
N MET A 258 6.60 12.90 0.31
CA MET A 258 5.68 12.45 -0.75
C MET A 258 5.71 13.35 -2.00
N GLY A 259 6.12 14.61 -1.85
CA GLY A 259 6.14 15.59 -2.91
C GLY A 259 4.76 16.13 -3.32
N ALA A 260 4.77 17.25 -4.04
CA ALA A 260 3.56 18.03 -4.34
C ALA A 260 2.49 17.26 -5.14
N LYS A 261 2.92 16.36 -6.04
CA LYS A 261 2.02 15.56 -6.89
C LYS A 261 1.11 14.65 -6.05
N TYR A 262 1.69 13.89 -5.13
CA TYR A 262 0.95 12.95 -4.28
C TYR A 262 0.26 13.66 -3.12
N LEU A 263 0.88 14.71 -2.56
CA LEU A 263 0.21 15.58 -1.58
C LEU A 263 -1.10 16.14 -2.13
N ARG A 264 -1.07 16.73 -3.33
CA ARG A 264 -2.26 17.25 -4.00
C ARG A 264 -3.31 16.16 -4.18
N ARG A 265 -2.92 14.98 -4.67
CA ARG A 265 -3.85 13.85 -4.87
C ARG A 265 -4.57 13.45 -3.58
N MET A 266 -3.83 13.33 -2.48
CA MET A 266 -4.40 13.00 -1.16
C MET A 266 -5.40 14.08 -0.68
N PHE A 267 -5.04 15.36 -0.76
CA PHE A 267 -5.95 16.44 -0.37
C PHE A 267 -7.23 16.47 -1.22
N PHE A 268 -7.10 16.34 -2.54
CA PHE A 268 -8.24 16.32 -3.45
C PHE A 268 -9.15 15.10 -3.22
N LEU A 269 -8.60 13.96 -2.82
CA LEU A 269 -9.40 12.81 -2.40
C LEU A 269 -10.26 13.15 -1.16
N HIS A 270 -9.66 13.72 -0.12
CA HIS A 270 -10.38 14.09 1.10
C HIS A 270 -11.45 15.16 0.84
N ILE A 271 -11.07 16.26 0.20
CA ILE A 271 -11.98 17.37 -0.11
C ILE A 271 -13.08 16.89 -1.04
N GLY A 272 -12.73 16.17 -2.11
CA GLY A 272 -13.69 15.67 -3.10
C GLY A 272 -14.73 14.74 -2.49
N ARG A 273 -14.32 13.87 -1.56
CA ARG A 273 -15.25 12.99 -0.83
C ARG A 273 -16.13 13.75 0.15
N ALA A 274 -15.56 14.67 0.93
CA ALA A 274 -16.33 15.49 1.86
C ALA A 274 -17.39 16.33 1.13
N ASP A 275 -17.03 16.93 0.00
CA ASP A 275 -17.96 17.72 -0.81
C ASP A 275 -19.00 16.84 -1.54
N ALA A 276 -18.62 15.63 -1.97
CA ALA A 276 -19.58 14.67 -2.49
C ALA A 276 -20.63 14.31 -1.43
N LEU A 277 -20.22 14.04 -0.18
CA LEU A 277 -21.15 13.76 0.91
C LEU A 277 -22.12 14.91 1.15
N LYS A 278 -21.62 16.15 1.21
CA LYS A 278 -22.48 17.34 1.36
C LYS A 278 -23.52 17.43 0.25
N ARG A 279 -23.12 17.21 -1.02
CA ARG A 279 -24.05 17.20 -2.16
C ARG A 279 -25.13 16.13 -2.05
N LEU A 280 -24.78 14.93 -1.57
CA LEU A 280 -25.75 13.86 -1.35
C LEU A 280 -26.76 14.23 -0.25
N LEU A 281 -26.28 14.82 0.84
CA LEU A 281 -27.13 15.22 1.98
C LEU A 281 -28.12 16.35 1.64
N LEU A 282 -27.82 17.20 0.65
CA LEU A 282 -28.71 18.29 0.22
C LEU A 282 -30.07 17.80 -0.32
N GLN A 283 -30.13 16.59 -0.88
CA GLN A 283 -31.38 16.06 -1.45
C GLN A 283 -32.27 15.49 -0.34
N SER A 284 -33.40 16.13 -0.09
CA SER A 284 -34.41 15.68 0.87
C SER A 284 -35.23 14.49 0.36
N PRO A 285 -35.97 13.78 1.25
CA PRO A 285 -36.95 12.79 0.82
C PRO A 285 -37.99 13.40 -0.11
N HIS A 286 -38.42 12.64 -1.13
CA HIS A 286 -39.43 13.11 -2.07
C HIS A 286 -40.79 13.27 -1.36
N PRO A 287 -41.53 14.37 -1.62
CA PRO A 287 -42.89 14.53 -1.13
C PRO A 287 -43.83 13.53 -1.84
N HIS A 288 -45.02 13.35 -1.28
CA HIS A 288 -46.08 12.56 -1.89
C HIS A 288 -47.37 13.36 -1.98
N ALA A 289 -48.33 12.91 -2.80
CA ALA A 289 -49.64 13.55 -2.88
C ALA A 289 -50.30 13.60 -1.48
N PRO A 290 -50.90 14.73 -1.06
CA PRO A 290 -51.54 14.85 0.24
C PRO A 290 -52.60 13.77 0.48
N THR A 291 -52.67 13.27 1.70
CA THR A 291 -53.68 12.29 2.13
C THR A 291 -54.51 12.87 3.27
N SER A 292 -55.58 12.18 3.65
CA SER A 292 -56.40 12.57 4.82
C SER A 292 -55.63 12.56 6.14
N SER A 293 -54.51 11.85 6.21
CA SER A 293 -53.66 11.70 7.40
C SER A 293 -52.30 12.42 7.31
N CYS A 294 -52.00 13.07 6.18
CA CYS A 294 -50.72 13.75 5.96
C CYS A 294 -50.88 14.92 5.00
N SER A 295 -50.68 16.12 5.53
CA SER A 295 -50.75 17.40 4.83
C SER A 295 -49.40 17.84 4.28
N PHE A 296 -49.39 18.88 3.44
CA PHE A 296 -48.14 19.54 3.03
C PHE A 296 -47.33 20.09 4.21
N ALA A 297 -47.98 20.50 5.31
CA ALA A 297 -47.29 20.98 6.50
C ALA A 297 -46.47 19.85 7.17
N ASP A 298 -47.04 18.65 7.23
CA ASP A 298 -46.36 17.46 7.78
C ASP A 298 -45.14 17.08 6.94
N GLN A 299 -45.27 17.14 5.60
CA GLN A 299 -44.17 16.86 4.68
C GLN A 299 -43.06 17.94 4.76
N ARG A 300 -43.44 19.21 4.97
CA ARG A 300 -42.49 20.31 5.20
C ARG A 300 -41.71 20.11 6.51
N ASN A 301 -42.38 19.64 7.56
CA ASN A 301 -41.71 19.32 8.83
C ASN A 301 -40.68 18.21 8.67
N LEU A 302 -40.98 17.15 7.91
CA LEU A 302 -40.00 16.12 7.55
C LEU A 302 -38.81 16.70 6.77
N THR A 303 -39.08 17.55 5.78
CA THR A 303 -38.03 18.19 4.97
C THR A 303 -37.09 19.03 5.83
N ARG A 304 -37.62 19.79 6.79
CA ARG A 304 -36.81 20.57 7.72
C ARG A 304 -36.03 19.70 8.71
N ALA A 305 -36.64 18.62 9.22
CA ALA A 305 -35.95 17.66 10.09
C ALA A 305 -34.78 16.99 9.35
N TRP A 306 -34.98 16.61 8.08
CA TRP A 306 -33.91 16.14 7.20
C TRP A 306 -32.82 17.18 7.01
N ALA A 307 -33.18 18.43 6.70
CA ALA A 307 -32.21 19.50 6.49
C ALA A 307 -31.35 19.74 7.73
N LEU A 308 -31.95 19.70 8.92
CA LEU A 308 -31.23 19.85 10.17
C LEU A 308 -30.29 18.67 10.44
N ALA A 309 -30.76 17.43 10.34
CA ALA A 309 -29.93 16.24 10.49
C ALA A 309 -28.76 16.24 9.47
N SER A 310 -29.05 16.59 8.23
CA SER A 310 -28.06 16.72 7.15
C SER A 310 -27.03 17.80 7.45
N ALA A 311 -27.43 18.94 8.02
CA ALA A 311 -26.52 20.01 8.41
C ALA A 311 -25.53 19.55 9.49
N TYR A 312 -25.98 18.78 10.49
CA TYR A 312 -25.08 18.22 11.51
C TYR A 312 -24.06 17.24 10.93
N ILE A 313 -24.48 16.36 10.02
CA ILE A 313 -23.57 15.43 9.34
C ILE A 313 -22.60 16.21 8.43
N ALA A 314 -23.09 17.22 7.71
CA ALA A 314 -22.30 18.03 6.80
C ALA A 314 -21.27 18.93 7.50
N TRP A 315 -21.56 19.37 8.72
CA TRP A 315 -20.68 20.18 9.54
C TRP A 315 -19.35 19.47 9.85
N ASP A 316 -19.42 18.17 10.19
CA ASP A 316 -18.26 17.30 10.38
C ASP A 316 -18.14 16.29 9.22
N ALA A 317 -18.29 16.76 7.98
CA ALA A 317 -18.21 15.91 6.79
C ALA A 317 -16.81 15.31 6.64
N ARG A 318 -16.61 14.11 7.19
CA ARG A 318 -15.37 13.36 7.09
C ARG A 318 -15.39 12.39 5.90
N PRO A 319 -14.26 12.20 5.21
CA PRO A 319 -14.21 11.34 4.02
C PRO A 319 -14.32 9.84 4.35
N ASP A 320 -14.18 9.45 5.61
CA ASP A 320 -14.26 8.08 6.13
C ASP A 320 -15.61 7.70 6.75
N ILE A 321 -16.63 8.57 6.68
CA ILE A 321 -17.96 8.27 7.21
C ILE A 321 -18.45 6.91 6.71
N SER A 322 -18.86 6.05 7.64
CA SER A 322 -19.33 4.70 7.34
C SER A 322 -20.80 4.70 6.93
N LYS A 323 -21.21 3.67 6.17
CA LYS A 323 -22.62 3.39 5.89
C LYS A 323 -23.44 3.32 7.20
N GLY A 324 -22.94 2.57 8.18
CA GLY A 324 -23.64 2.35 9.45
C GLY A 324 -23.88 3.65 10.22
N PHE A 325 -22.94 4.59 10.17
CA PHE A 325 -23.13 5.91 10.77
C PHE A 325 -24.27 6.68 10.11
N LEU A 326 -24.30 6.75 8.77
CA LEU A 326 -25.37 7.44 8.03
C LEU A 326 -26.75 6.84 8.31
N GLU A 327 -26.85 5.51 8.30
CA GLU A 327 -28.09 4.82 8.63
C GLU A 327 -28.52 5.12 10.06
N SER A 328 -27.62 5.01 11.04
CA SER A 328 -27.94 5.28 12.45
C SER A 328 -28.32 6.73 12.73
N ALA A 329 -27.76 7.69 11.98
CA ALA A 329 -28.02 9.12 12.17
C ALA A 329 -29.38 9.54 11.58
N LEU A 330 -29.81 8.91 10.48
CA LEU A 330 -31.00 9.32 9.73
C LEU A 330 -32.24 8.45 10.00
N THR A 331 -32.07 7.17 10.37
CA THR A 331 -33.20 6.27 10.65
C THR A 331 -34.12 6.77 11.79
N PRO A 332 -33.64 7.41 12.87
CA PRO A 332 -34.50 7.94 13.93
C PRO A 332 -35.51 9.00 13.47
N LEU A 333 -35.31 9.62 12.29
CA LEU A 333 -36.31 10.50 11.69
C LEU A 333 -37.61 9.74 11.37
N ALA A 334 -37.54 8.43 11.08
CA ALA A 334 -38.68 7.59 10.75
C ALA A 334 -39.57 7.31 11.96
N ASP A 335 -38.99 7.20 13.17
CA ASP A 335 -39.72 6.85 14.40
C ASP A 335 -40.74 7.93 14.82
N ARG A 336 -40.55 9.16 14.32
CA ARG A 336 -41.41 10.31 14.61
C ARG A 336 -42.48 10.53 13.54
N LEU A 337 -42.51 9.70 12.49
CA LEU A 337 -43.49 9.80 11.41
C LEU A 337 -44.66 8.84 11.64
N THR A 338 -45.87 9.38 11.63
CA THR A 338 -47.12 8.59 11.67
C THR A 338 -47.62 8.21 10.26
N CYS A 339 -47.14 8.91 9.22
CA CYS A 339 -47.50 8.63 7.83
C CYS A 339 -46.59 7.57 7.21
N GLU A 340 -47.18 6.45 6.78
CA GLU A 340 -46.45 5.34 6.15
C GLU A 340 -45.79 5.71 4.81
N LEU A 341 -46.37 6.63 4.03
CA LEU A 341 -45.78 7.11 2.78
C LEU A 341 -44.54 7.97 3.04
N CYS A 342 -44.60 8.90 3.99
CA CYS A 342 -43.41 9.67 4.44
C CYS A 342 -42.31 8.73 4.94
N ARG A 343 -42.66 7.72 5.75
CA ARG A 343 -41.72 6.73 6.28
C ARG A 343 -41.06 5.94 5.16
N LYS A 344 -41.83 5.51 4.16
CA LYS A 344 -41.31 4.82 2.97
C LYS A 344 -40.36 5.74 2.18
N ASN A 345 -40.79 6.94 1.81
CA ASN A 345 -39.98 7.88 1.02
C ASN A 345 -38.69 8.27 1.74
N LEU A 346 -38.72 8.43 3.06
CA LEU A 346 -37.53 8.66 3.88
C LEU A 346 -36.58 7.47 3.83
N ASN A 347 -37.07 6.25 4.06
CA ASN A 347 -36.23 5.05 4.02
C ASN A 347 -35.63 4.79 2.63
N ASP A 348 -36.40 5.02 1.57
CA ASP A 348 -35.91 4.93 0.19
C ASP A 348 -34.83 6.00 -0.05
N ARG A 349 -35.02 7.24 0.42
CA ARG A 349 -33.99 8.29 0.34
C ARG A 349 -32.71 7.93 1.10
N ILE A 350 -32.82 7.39 2.33
CA ILE A 350 -31.66 6.95 3.13
C ILE A 350 -30.91 5.85 2.39
N ARG A 351 -31.62 4.86 1.84
CA ARG A 351 -31.02 3.78 1.04
C ARG A 351 -30.27 4.34 -0.17
N ASP A 352 -30.89 5.24 -0.92
CA ASP A 352 -30.29 5.87 -2.09
C ASP A 352 -29.04 6.68 -1.72
N LEU A 353 -29.10 7.44 -0.62
CA LEU A 353 -27.97 8.20 -0.09
C LEU A 353 -26.79 7.27 0.25
N VAL A 354 -27.06 6.15 0.94
CA VAL A 354 -26.04 5.16 1.30
C VAL A 354 -25.42 4.54 0.06
N VAL A 355 -26.24 4.11 -0.90
CA VAL A 355 -25.75 3.52 -2.16
C VAL A 355 -24.88 4.53 -2.92
N GLN A 356 -25.34 5.77 -3.07
CA GLN A 356 -24.59 6.83 -3.73
C GLN A 356 -23.28 7.15 -2.99
N TRP A 357 -23.28 7.12 -1.66
CA TRP A 357 -22.08 7.35 -0.86
C TRP A 357 -21.02 6.26 -1.03
N LEU A 358 -21.45 4.99 -1.10
CA LEU A 358 -20.55 3.85 -1.26
C LEU A 358 -19.81 3.86 -2.60
N VAL A 359 -20.42 4.39 -3.65
CA VAL A 359 -19.80 4.51 -4.99
C VAL A 359 -18.90 5.74 -5.14
N VAL A 360 -18.91 6.69 -4.19
CA VAL A 360 -17.99 7.84 -4.24
C VAL A 360 -16.55 7.32 -4.21
N LYS A 361 -15.70 7.84 -5.11
CA LYS A 361 -14.28 7.48 -5.25
C LYS A 361 -13.56 7.44 -3.90
N ARG A 362 -12.92 6.31 -3.56
CA ARG A 362 -12.20 6.07 -2.29
C ARG A 362 -10.67 6.09 -2.43
N THR A 363 -10.18 6.25 -3.65
CA THR A 363 -8.75 6.20 -4.01
C THR A 363 -8.32 7.48 -4.73
N ILE A 364 -7.01 7.76 -4.76
CA ILE A 364 -6.45 8.93 -5.46
C ILE A 364 -6.63 8.92 -6.98
#